data_AF-A0A957A7C1-F1
#
_entry.id   AF-A0A957A7C1-F1
#
_cell.length_a   1.000
_cell.length_b   1.000
_cell.length_c   1.000
_cell.angle_alpha   90.00
_cell.angle_beta   90.00
_cell.angle_gamma   90.00
#
_symmetry.space_group_name_H-M   'P 1'
#
loop_
_entity.id
_entity.type
_entity.pdbx_description
1 polymer ?
#
loop_
_entity_poly.entity_id
_entity_poly.type
_entity_poly.pdbx_seq_one_letter_code
_entity_poly.pdbx_strand_id
1 'polypeptide(L)'
;MTGSFRLGDVEITYVEELTLPTSVRWMLEGVERDAVAACSSWMQPHYQNADGYLLQSIHTLVVRTPDRLMLVDTGVGNGKERGGGIPAFNLLDTDFLDRLAAAGVDPDEVDTVLCT
;
A
#
# COMPACT_ATOMS: atom_id res chain seq x y z
N MET A 1 3.09 -7.37 -4.08
CA MET A 1 2.51 -8.73 -3.92
C MET A 1 0.99 -8.64 -3.93
N THR A 2 0.28 -9.62 -4.49
CA THR A 2 -1.18 -9.74 -4.38
C THR A 2 -1.52 -10.93 -3.51
N GLY A 3 -2.39 -10.73 -2.52
CA GLY A 3 -2.86 -11.78 -1.63
C GLY A 3 -4.35 -11.59 -1.38
N SER A 4 -5.10 -12.69 -1.31
CA SER A 4 -6.53 -12.65 -1.01
C SER A 4 -6.87 -13.51 0.20
N PHE A 5 -7.90 -13.09 0.92
CA PHE A 5 -8.50 -13.87 1.99
C PHE A 5 -10.01 -13.65 2.01
N ARG A 6 -10.73 -14.55 2.68
CA ARG A 6 -12.18 -14.47 2.83
C ARG A 6 -12.58 -14.20 4.27
N LEU A 7 -13.60 -13.35 4.43
CA LEU A 7 -14.30 -13.12 5.69
C LEU A 7 -15.79 -13.38 5.47
N GLY A 8 -16.23 -14.60 5.76
CA GLY A 8 -17.57 -15.06 5.39
C GLY A 8 -17.76 -15.04 3.86
N ASP A 9 -18.79 -14.32 3.40
CA ASP A 9 -19.11 -14.18 1.99
C ASP A 9 -18.33 -13.06 1.28
N VAL A 10 -17.48 -12.34 2.02
CA VAL A 10 -16.67 -11.25 1.51
C VAL A 10 -15.28 -11.75 1.13
N GLU A 11 -14.83 -11.44 -0.07
CA GLU A 11 -13.45 -11.61 -0.50
C GLU A 11 -12.72 -10.27 -0.43
N ILE A 12 -11.52 -10.29 0.15
CA ILE A 12 -10.65 -9.13 0.26
C ILE A 12 -9.34 -9.46 -0.47
N THR A 13 -9.02 -8.67 -1.49
CA THR A 13 -7.75 -8.77 -2.22
C THR A 13 -6.92 -7.53 -1.98
N TYR A 14 -5.69 -7.75 -1.55
CA TYR A 14 -4.67 -6.72 -1.41
C TYR A 14 -3.99 -6.48 -2.76
N VAL A 15 -4.01 -5.23 -3.22
CA VAL A 15 -3.34 -4.78 -4.45
C VAL A 15 -2.34 -3.68 -4.10
N GLU A 16 -1.06 -4.05 -4.03
CA GLU A 16 0.03 -3.10 -3.83
C GLU A 16 0.09 -2.08 -4.98
N GLU A 17 0.38 -0.82 -4.68
CA GLU A 17 0.83 0.19 -5.65
C GLU A 17 2.35 0.36 -5.54
N LEU A 18 2.87 0.56 -4.33
CA LEU A 18 4.29 0.79 -4.11
C LEU A 18 4.69 0.37 -2.70
N THR A 19 5.83 -0.31 -2.59
CA THR A 19 6.54 -0.44 -1.32
C THR A 19 7.90 0.23 -1.43
N LEU A 20 8.23 1.08 -0.45
CA LEU A 20 9.45 1.88 -0.46
C LEU A 20 10.07 2.00 0.95
N PRO A 21 11.40 2.14 1.04
CA PRO A 21 12.06 2.47 2.30
C PRO A 21 11.62 3.85 2.80
N THR A 22 11.35 3.96 4.10
CA THR A 22 10.99 5.21 4.75
C THR A 22 11.69 5.37 6.09
N SER A 23 11.84 6.62 6.52
CA SER A 23 12.43 6.95 7.81
C SER A 23 11.44 6.65 8.93
N VAL A 24 11.89 6.02 10.02
CA VAL A 24 11.03 5.85 11.20
C VAL A 24 10.55 7.19 11.75
N ARG A 25 11.39 8.23 11.71
CA ARG A 25 11.00 9.58 12.16
C ARG A 25 9.90 10.21 11.32
N TRP A 26 9.69 9.71 10.09
CA TRP A 26 8.57 10.11 9.25
C TRP A 26 7.29 9.37 9.63
N MET A 27 7.38 8.08 9.98
CA MET A 27 6.22 7.26 10.33
C MET A 27 5.74 7.43 11.77
N LEU A 28 6.68 7.58 12.71
CA LEU A 28 6.44 7.53 14.15
C LEU A 28 7.18 8.68 14.82
N GLU A 29 6.42 9.65 15.32
CA GLU A 29 6.95 10.80 16.04
C GLU A 29 7.69 10.35 17.31
N GLY A 30 8.86 10.94 17.57
CA GLY A 30 9.66 10.66 18.77
C GLY A 30 10.39 9.31 18.78
N VAL A 31 10.28 8.50 17.71
CA VAL A 31 11.00 7.22 17.63
C VAL A 31 12.34 7.40 16.93
N GLU A 32 13.40 6.98 17.60
CA GLU A 32 14.77 7.03 17.10
C GLU A 32 15.18 5.77 16.33
N ARG A 33 16.17 5.90 15.44
CA ARG A 33 16.65 4.78 14.61
C ARG A 33 17.14 3.58 15.44
N ASP A 34 17.77 3.84 16.58
CA ASP A 34 18.29 2.78 17.47
C ASP A 34 17.18 1.90 18.04
N ALA A 35 15.98 2.46 18.27
CA ALA A 35 14.82 1.69 18.72
C ALA A 35 14.36 0.69 17.66
N VAL A 36 14.43 1.07 16.38
CA VAL A 36 14.13 0.18 15.25
C VAL A 36 15.24 -0.85 15.07
N ALA A 37 16.51 -0.44 15.19
CA ALA A 37 17.66 -1.33 15.08
C ALA A 37 17.64 -2.47 16.12
N ALA A 38 17.19 -2.17 17.35
CA ALA A 38 17.00 -3.18 18.39
C ALA A 38 15.98 -4.28 18.02
N CYS A 39 15.09 -4.00 17.06
CA CYS A 39 14.04 -4.91 16.58
C CYS A 39 14.39 -5.57 15.23
N SER A 40 15.56 -5.30 14.65
CA SER A 40 15.93 -5.74 13.29
C SER A 40 15.84 -7.25 13.07
N SER A 41 16.10 -8.07 14.10
CA SER A 41 16.11 -9.53 14.00
C SER A 41 14.77 -10.15 13.60
N TRP A 42 13.64 -9.51 13.94
CA TRP A 42 12.30 -9.97 13.54
C TRP A 42 11.67 -9.08 12.46
N MET A 43 12.18 -7.85 12.28
CA MET A 43 11.69 -6.94 11.25
C MET A 43 12.23 -7.28 9.86
N GLN A 44 13.49 -7.71 9.76
CA GLN A 44 14.09 -8.06 8.47
C GLN A 44 13.65 -9.46 8.00
N PRO A 45 13.47 -9.66 6.67
CA PRO A 45 13.58 -8.67 5.60
C PRO A 45 12.24 -7.96 5.27
N HIS A 46 11.16 -8.31 5.97
CA HIS A 46 9.79 -8.01 5.50
C HIS A 46 9.28 -6.62 5.87
N TYR A 47 9.74 -6.06 6.99
CA TYR A 47 9.30 -4.76 7.53
C TYR A 47 10.43 -3.74 7.57
N GLN A 48 11.67 -4.19 7.41
CA GLN A 48 12.87 -3.36 7.41
C GLN A 48 13.82 -3.86 6.32
N ASN A 49 14.42 -2.95 5.56
CA ASN A 49 15.44 -3.29 4.58
C ASN A 49 16.81 -3.54 5.25
N ALA A 50 17.80 -3.97 4.46
CA ALA A 50 19.15 -4.26 4.93
C ALA A 50 19.85 -3.03 5.56
N ASP A 51 19.50 -1.82 5.12
CA ASP A 51 20.06 -0.55 5.61
C ASP A 51 19.36 -0.02 6.88
N GLY A 52 18.40 -0.77 7.41
CA GLY A 52 17.69 -0.44 8.65
C GLY A 52 16.49 0.51 8.47
N TYR A 53 16.08 0.83 7.24
CA TYR A 53 14.88 1.63 6.96
C TYR A 53 13.62 0.77 7.01
N LEU A 54 12.52 1.32 7.52
CA LEU A 54 11.22 0.67 7.50
C LEU A 54 10.70 0.57 6.06
N LEU A 55 10.00 -0.51 5.73
CA LEU A 55 9.34 -0.68 4.45
C LEU A 55 7.89 -0.19 4.57
N GLN A 56 7.60 0.96 3.98
CA GLN A 56 6.25 1.50 3.90
C GLN A 56 5.57 0.94 2.65
N SER A 57 4.38 0.38 2.83
CA SER A 57 3.58 -0.16 1.74
C SER A 57 2.34 0.68 1.52
N ILE A 58 2.12 1.10 0.27
CA ILE A 58 0.90 1.73 -0.22
C ILE A 58 0.15 0.72 -1.08
N HIS A 59 -1.13 0.54 -0.79
CA HIS A 59 -1.96 -0.47 -1.43
C HIS A 59 -3.43 -0.11 -1.35
N THR A 60 -4.20 -0.70 -2.25
CA THR A 60 -5.67 -0.70 -2.24
C THR A 60 -6.16 -2.05 -1.75
N LEU A 61 -7.25 -2.06 -0.98
CA LEU A 61 -8.00 -3.28 -0.72
C LEU A 61 -9.20 -3.33 -1.66
N VAL A 62 -9.25 -4.36 -2.48
CA VAL A 62 -10.42 -4.72 -3.29
C VAL A 62 -11.34 -5.55 -2.42
N VAL A 63 -12.56 -5.09 -2.18
CA VAL A 63 -13.56 -5.75 -1.36
C VAL A 63 -14.73 -6.19 -2.24
N ARG A 64 -14.92 -7.50 -2.38
CA ARG A 64 -16.03 -8.11 -3.12
C ARG A 64 -17.02 -8.74 -2.17
N THR A 65 -18.27 -8.32 -2.26
CA THR A 65 -19.43 -9.00 -1.67
C THR A 65 -20.19 -9.72 -2.78
N PRO A 66 -21.26 -10.48 -2.47
CA PRO A 66 -22.11 -11.07 -3.51
C PRO A 66 -22.74 -10.04 -4.48
N ASP A 67 -22.84 -8.78 -4.06
CA ASP A 67 -23.60 -7.74 -4.76
C ASP A 67 -22.84 -6.42 -4.96
N ARG A 68 -21.58 -6.31 -4.52
CA ARG A 68 -20.77 -5.07 -4.60
C ARG A 68 -19.30 -5.33 -4.91
N LEU A 69 -18.71 -4.35 -5.58
CA LEU A 69 -17.29 -4.22 -5.83
C LEU A 69 -16.82 -2.86 -5.31
N MET A 70 -16.04 -2.89 -4.23
CA MET A 70 -15.59 -1.69 -3.53
C MET A 70 -14.06 -1.64 -3.46
N LEU A 71 -13.52 -0.42 -3.40
CA LEU A 71 -12.11 -0.17 -3.11
C LEU A 71 -11.96 0.57 -1.78
N VAL A 72 -10.99 0.17 -0.95
CA VAL A 72 -10.50 0.97 0.17
C VAL A 72 -9.19 1.60 -0.24
N ASP A 73 -9.19 2.94 -0.28
CA ASP A 73 -8.15 3.80 -0.80
C ASP A 73 -7.76 3.52 -2.26
N THR A 74 -7.10 4.49 -2.90
CA THR A 74 -6.67 4.42 -4.31
C THR A 74 -5.19 4.72 -4.50
N GLY A 75 -4.44 4.68 -3.42
CA GLY A 75 -3.01 4.93 -3.42
C GLY A 75 -2.62 6.39 -3.68
N VAL A 76 -1.40 6.58 -4.17
CA VAL A 76 -0.78 7.86 -4.52
C VAL A 76 -1.27 8.35 -5.88
N GLY A 77 -1.37 7.46 -6.86
CA GLY A 77 -1.79 7.73 -8.23
C GLY A 77 -0.67 8.25 -9.13
N ASN A 78 -0.65 7.77 -10.38
CA ASN A 78 0.36 8.14 -11.36
C ASN A 78 0.20 9.58 -11.88
N GLY A 79 1.32 10.21 -12.27
CA GLY A 79 1.35 11.49 -13.00
C GLY A 79 0.95 12.72 -12.20
N LYS A 80 0.79 12.62 -10.87
CA LYS A 80 0.36 13.73 -10.02
C LYS A 80 1.56 14.52 -9.48
N GLU A 81 1.51 15.85 -9.61
CA GLU A 81 2.46 16.73 -8.92
C GLU A 81 2.21 16.67 -7.39
N ARG A 82 3.25 16.33 -6.63
CA ARG A 82 3.23 16.21 -5.16
C ARG A 82 4.46 16.93 -4.58
N GLY A 83 4.38 18.26 -4.47
CA GLY A 83 5.52 19.13 -4.13
C GLY A 83 5.89 19.28 -2.65
N GLY A 84 5.26 18.54 -1.71
CA GLY A 84 5.45 18.78 -0.26
C GLY A 84 5.58 17.53 0.62
N GLY A 85 5.67 16.34 0.03
CA GLY A 85 5.67 15.05 0.76
C GLY A 85 6.88 14.18 0.43
N ILE A 86 6.67 12.86 0.38
CA ILE A 86 7.68 11.89 -0.02
C ILE A 86 8.06 12.11 -1.49
N PRO A 87 9.34 12.39 -1.84
CA PRO A 87 9.74 12.68 -3.22
C PRO A 87 9.41 11.56 -4.22
N ALA A 88 9.47 10.30 -3.77
CA ALA A 88 9.12 9.13 -4.59
C ALA A 88 7.64 9.10 -5.03
N PHE A 89 6.78 9.93 -4.45
CA PHE A 89 5.36 10.03 -4.83
C PHE A 89 5.10 11.07 -5.92
N ASN A 90 6.04 11.97 -6.18
CA ASN A 90 5.86 13.03 -7.17
C ASN A 90 6.00 12.46 -8.57
N LEU A 91 5.00 12.72 -9.42
CA LEU A 91 4.93 12.19 -10.79
C LEU A 91 5.16 10.68 -10.82
N LEU A 92 4.53 9.96 -9.86
CA LEU A 92 4.64 8.52 -9.76
C LEU A 92 4.25 7.86 -11.10
N ASP A 93 4.92 6.76 -11.42
CA ASP A 93 4.61 5.96 -12.60
C ASP A 93 4.79 4.48 -12.24
N THR A 94 3.66 3.79 -12.03
CA THR A 94 3.59 2.37 -11.64
C THR A 94 2.61 1.62 -12.53
N ASP A 95 2.73 0.30 -12.56
CA ASP A 95 1.78 -0.64 -13.17
C ASP A 95 0.54 -0.91 -12.28
N PHE A 96 0.12 0.04 -11.44
CA PHE A 96 -0.97 -0.16 -10.48
C PHE A 96 -2.29 -0.55 -11.14
N LEU A 97 -2.66 0.10 -12.24
CA LEU A 97 -3.88 -0.23 -12.98
C LEU A 97 -3.82 -1.63 -13.60
N ASP A 98 -2.64 -2.06 -14.09
CA ASP A 98 -2.45 -3.42 -14.59
C ASP A 98 -2.58 -4.46 -13.46
N ARG A 99 -2.04 -4.15 -12.28
CA ARG A 99 -2.20 -4.99 -11.07
C ARG A 99 -3.65 -5.05 -10.60
N LEU A 100 -4.40 -3.95 -10.68
CA LEU A 100 -5.81 -3.88 -10.34
C LEU A 100 -6.65 -4.73 -11.32
N ALA A 101 -6.38 -4.62 -12.63
CA ALA A 101 -6.98 -5.46 -13.65
C ALA A 101 -6.64 -6.94 -13.45
N ALA A 102 -5.40 -7.27 -13.10
CA ALA A 102 -4.99 -8.65 -12.77
C ALA A 102 -5.69 -9.21 -11.53
N ALA A 103 -6.16 -8.35 -10.62
CA ALA A 103 -7.04 -8.71 -9.49
C ALA A 103 -8.53 -8.82 -9.89
N GLY A 104 -8.85 -8.73 -11.19
CA GLY A 104 -10.20 -8.84 -11.75
C GLY A 104 -11.05 -7.60 -11.53
N VAL A 105 -10.44 -6.42 -11.38
CA VAL A 105 -11.17 -5.16 -11.20
C VAL A 105 -11.13 -4.36 -12.49
N ASP A 106 -12.29 -4.13 -13.07
CA ASP A 106 -12.51 -3.03 -14.00
C ASP A 106 -12.89 -1.78 -13.18
N PRO A 107 -12.15 -0.66 -13.28
CA PRO A 107 -12.49 0.58 -12.58
C PRO A 107 -13.92 1.08 -12.84
N ASP A 108 -14.50 0.80 -14.01
CA ASP A 108 -15.88 1.22 -14.35
C ASP A 108 -16.94 0.37 -13.63
N GLU A 109 -16.58 -0.80 -13.10
CA GLU A 109 -17.45 -1.67 -12.30
C GLU A 109 -17.39 -1.38 -10.79
N VAL A 110 -16.47 -0.53 -10.34
CA VAL A 110 -16.33 -0.17 -8.92
C VAL A 110 -17.49 0.74 -8.52
N ASP A 111 -18.37 0.25 -7.64
CA ASP A 111 -19.56 1.00 -7.20
C ASP A 111 -19.29 1.95 -6.03
N THR A 112 -18.28 1.64 -5.21
CA THR A 112 -17.95 2.42 -4.00
C THR A 112 -16.44 2.52 -3.80
N VAL A 113 -15.98 3.72 -3.46
CA VAL A 113 -14.61 3.96 -2.97
C VAL A 113 -14.68 4.52 -1.55
N LEU A 114 -14.00 3.87 -0.60
CA LEU A 114 -13.88 4.32 0.78
C LEU A 114 -12.48 4.93 0.98
N CYS A 115 -12.42 6.19 1.39
CA CYS A 115 -11.17 6.87 1.74
C CYS A 115 -11.01 6.95 3.26
N THR A 116 -9.84 6.57 3.78
CA THR A 116 -9.54 6.59 5.22
C THR A 116 -9.14 7.94 5.80
#